data_AF-A0A844DDF6-F1
#
_entry.id   AF-A0A844DDF6-F1
#
_cell.length_a   1.000
_cell.length_b   1.000
_cell.length_c   1.000
_cell.angle_alpha   90.00
_cell.angle_beta   90.00
_cell.angle_gamma   90.00
#
_symmetry.space_group_name_H-M   'P 1'
#
loop_
_entity.id
_entity.type
_entity.pdbx_description
1 polymer ?
#
loop_
_entity_poly.entity_id
_entity_poly.type
_entity_poly.pdbx_seq_one_letter_code
_entity_poly.pdbx_strand_id
1 'polypeptide(L)' 'MNTPIMAPTAAEFLARIMPPTGYENHLVVKRCGVLVWARREELLADDEICFYDGDCREVFRPDDPRLQSLMR' A
#
# COMPACT_ATOMS: atom_id res chain seq x y z
N MET A 1 3.07 31.36 16.00
CA MET A 1 4.05 31.16 14.92
C MET A 1 3.54 30.02 14.07
N ASN A 2 3.09 30.28 12.86
CA ASN A 2 2.68 29.23 11.92
C ASN A 2 3.92 28.75 11.20
N THR A 3 4.32 27.50 11.43
CA THR A 3 5.39 26.84 10.68
C THR A 3 4.97 26.79 9.21
N PRO A 4 5.79 27.28 8.26
CA PRO A 4 5.46 27.15 6.85
C PRO A 4 5.37 25.68 6.49
N ILE A 5 4.21 25.23 6.00
CA ILE A 5 4.04 23.89 5.44
C ILE A 5 4.84 23.89 4.13
N MET A 6 6.04 23.30 4.14
CA MET A 6 6.81 23.11 2.93
C MET A 6 6.05 22.14 2.03
N ALA A 7 5.84 22.52 0.77
CA ALA A 7 5.28 21.60 -0.23
C ALA A 7 6.22 20.39 -0.39
N PRO A 8 5.68 19.18 -0.55
CA PRO A 8 6.50 18.00 -0.78
C PRO A 8 7.28 18.17 -2.09
N THR A 9 8.52 17.69 -2.08
CA THR A 9 9.33 17.57 -3.29
C THR A 9 8.68 16.61 -4.28
N ALA A 10 9.04 16.72 -5.57
CA ALA A 10 8.58 15.77 -6.59
C ALA A 10 8.92 14.31 -6.24
N ALA A 11 10.10 14.08 -5.65
CA ALA A 11 10.52 12.75 -5.21
C ALA A 11 9.62 12.21 -4.09
N GLU A 12 9.30 13.04 -3.10
CA GLU A 12 8.38 12.65 -2.03
C GLU A 12 6.97 12.40 -2.56
N PHE A 13 6.48 13.22 -3.49
CA PHE A 13 5.17 13.00 -4.11
C PHE A 13 5.14 11.68 -4.89
N LEU A 14 6.14 11.42 -5.73
CA LEU A 14 6.25 10.17 -6.50
C LEU A 14 6.31 8.95 -5.58
N ALA A 15 7.07 9.01 -4.48
CA ALA A 15 7.15 7.92 -3.52
C ALA A 15 5.80 7.59 -2.83
N ARG A 16 4.83 8.51 -2.88
CA ARG A 16 3.47 8.29 -2.34
C ARG A 16 2.55 7.62 -3.34
N ILE A 17 2.69 7.91 -4.63
CA ILE A 17 1.72 7.44 -5.64
C ILE A 17 2.22 6.25 -6.46
N MET A 18 3.53 5.98 -6.41
CA MET A 18 4.13 4.87 -7.16
C MET A 18 4.22 3.62 -6.28
N PRO A 19 4.01 2.43 -6.85
CA PRO A 19 4.32 1.18 -6.17
C PRO A 19 5.78 1.16 -5.71
N PRO A 20 6.08 0.56 -4.54
CA PRO A 20 7.45 0.31 -4.13
C PRO A 20 8.19 -0.56 -5.16
N THR A 21 9.52 -0.43 -5.21
CA THR A 21 10.34 -1.26 -6.12
C THR A 21 10.08 -2.75 -5.92
N GLY A 22 9.83 -3.47 -7.01
CA GLY A 22 9.49 -4.89 -7.03
C GLY A 22 7.98 -5.19 -6.92
N TYR A 23 7.16 -4.17 -6.72
CA TYR A 23 5.69 -4.28 -6.60
C TYR A 23 4.93 -3.74 -7.81
N GLU A 24 5.63 -3.43 -8.91
CA GLU A 24 5.06 -2.76 -10.09
C GLU A 24 3.92 -3.55 -10.75
N ASN A 25 3.96 -4.88 -10.63
CA ASN A 25 2.93 -5.80 -11.17
C ASN A 25 1.99 -6.38 -10.11
N HIS A 26 2.02 -5.86 -8.88
CA HIS A 26 1.12 -6.31 -7.81
C HIS A 26 -0.17 -5.50 -7.83
N LEU A 27 -1.25 -6.15 -7.43
CA LEU A 27 -2.53 -5.53 -7.18
C LEU A 27 -2.57 -5.04 -5.73
N VAL A 28 -3.28 -3.96 -5.46
CA VAL A 28 -3.71 -3.63 -4.10
C VAL A 28 -5.01 -4.36 -3.82
N VAL A 29 -5.04 -5.12 -2.74
CA VAL A 29 -6.24 -5.81 -2.27
C VAL A 29 -6.55 -5.43 -0.85
N LYS A 30 -7.83 -5.45 -0.48
CA LYS A 30 -8.26 -5.38 0.90
C LYS A 30 -8.45 -6.80 1.43
N ARG A 31 -7.64 -7.16 2.42
CA ARG A 31 -7.63 -8.46 3.08
C ARG A 31 -7.85 -8.25 4.58
N CYS A 32 -8.89 -8.86 5.15
CA CYS A 32 -9.24 -8.68 6.57
C CYS A 32 -9.29 -7.21 7.02
N GLY A 33 -9.75 -6.30 6.15
CA GLY A 33 -9.86 -4.88 6.46
C GLY A 33 -8.59 -4.04 6.25
N VAL A 34 -7.46 -4.64 5.88
CA VAL A 34 -6.20 -3.92 5.59
C VAL A 34 -5.82 -4.00 4.11
N LEU A 35 -5.09 -2.99 3.61
CA LEU A 35 -4.61 -2.96 2.23
C LEU A 35 -3.27 -3.67 2.12
N VAL A 36 -3.16 -4.61 1.18
CA VAL A 36 -1.98 -5.44 0.97
C VAL A 36 -1.64 -5.48 -0.52
N TRP A 37 -0.35 -5.47 -0.84
CA TRP A 37 0.11 -5.80 -2.19
C TRP A 37 0.05 -7.31 -2.41
N ALA A 38 -0.61 -7.76 -3.48
CA ALA A 38 -0.72 -9.18 -3.80
C ALA A 38 -0.51 -9.43 -5.29
N ARG A 39 0.11 -10.56 -5.64
CA ARG A 39 0.09 -11.03 -7.02
C ARG A 39 -1.26 -11.66 -7.34
N ARG A 40 -1.62 -11.65 -8.62
CA ARG A 40 -2.89 -12.22 -9.08
C ARG A 40 -3.02 -13.71 -8.73
N GLU A 41 -1.92 -14.44 -8.81
CA GLU A 41 -1.82 -15.87 -8.48
C GLU A 41 -1.85 -16.16 -6.97
N GLU A 42 -1.74 -15.14 -6.11
CA GLU A 42 -1.73 -15.23 -4.64
C GLU A 42 -3.03 -14.70 -4.01
N LEU A 43 -4.02 -14.37 -4.85
CA LEU A 43 -5.32 -13.89 -4.39
C LEU A 43 -6.08 -14.99 -3.63
N LEU A 44 -6.64 -14.60 -2.49
CA LEU A 44 -7.52 -15.43 -1.69
C LEU A 44 -8.98 -15.18 -2.07
N ALA A 45 -9.87 -16.11 -1.70
CA ALA A 45 -11.29 -16.01 -2.03
C ALA A 45 -11.98 -14.76 -1.44
N ASP A 46 -11.51 -14.30 -0.27
CA ASP A 46 -12.08 -13.16 0.45
C ASP A 46 -11.35 -11.84 0.18
N ASP A 47 -10.38 -11.81 -0.75
CA ASP A 47 -9.69 -10.58 -1.12
C ASP A 47 -10.58 -9.68 -2.00
N GLU A 48 -10.67 -8.41 -1.64
CA GLU A 48 -11.33 -7.39 -2.47
C GLU A 48 -10.27 -6.63 -3.28
N ILE A 49 -10.24 -6.80 -4.61
CA ILE A 49 -9.35 -6.02 -5.48
C ILE A 49 -9.74 -4.55 -5.46
N CYS A 50 -8.77 -3.68 -5.20
CA CYS A 50 -8.99 -2.24 -5.02
C CYS A 50 -8.20 -1.42 -6.04
N PHE A 51 -8.82 -0.39 -6.61
CA PHE A 51 -8.10 0.71 -7.27
C PHE A 51 -7.70 1.71 -6.18
N TYR A 52 -6.41 1.77 -5.86
CA TYR A 52 -5.89 2.58 -4.77
C TYR A 52 -5.18 3.82 -5.31
N ASP A 53 -5.68 5.00 -4.94
CA ASP A 53 -5.18 6.32 -5.31
C ASP A 53 -4.55 7.08 -4.12
N GLY A 54 -4.42 6.40 -2.98
CA GLY A 54 -3.84 6.93 -1.75
C GLY A 54 -2.31 6.84 -1.69
N ASP A 55 -1.76 6.95 -0.49
CA ASP A 55 -0.32 6.85 -0.25
C ASP A 55 0.11 5.37 -0.26
N CYS A 56 0.72 4.91 -1.35
CA CYS A 56 1.18 3.54 -1.55
C CYS A 56 2.10 3.00 -0.44
N ARG A 57 2.67 3.88 0.41
CA ARG A 57 3.47 3.49 1.58
C ARG A 57 2.62 2.96 2.73
N GLU A 58 1.31 3.22 2.72
CA GLU A 58 0.34 2.72 3.70
C GLU A 58 -0.17 1.31 3.35
N VAL A 59 0.12 0.83 2.14
CA VAL A 59 -0.23 -0.54 1.71
C VAL A 59 0.83 -1.50 2.23
N PHE A 60 0.39 -2.52 2.97
CA PHE A 60 1.29 -3.50 3.56
C PHE A 60 1.89 -4.42 2.49
N ARG A 61 3.14 -4.83 2.73
CA ARG A 61 3.74 -5.94 2.00
C ARG A 61 3.20 -7.25 2.55
N PRO A 62 3.02 -8.29 1.72
CA PRO A 62 2.46 -9.57 2.18
C PRO A 62 3.33 -10.27 3.24
N ASP A 63 4.62 -9.97 3.30
CA ASP A 63 5.57 -10.48 4.30
C ASP A 63 5.75 -9.55 5.52
N ASP A 64 4.99 -8.45 5.61
CA ASP A 64 5.11 -7.52 6.71
C ASP A 64 4.67 -8.18 8.04
N PRO A 65 5.55 -8.27 9.06
CA PRO A 65 5.24 -8.95 10.31
C PRO A 65 4.05 -8.33 11.05
N ARG A 66 3.72 -7.06 10.78
CA ARG A 66 2.56 -6.38 11.38
C ARG A 66 1.24 -6.98 10.88
N LEU A 67 1.20 -7.55 9.67
CA LEU A 67 0.01 -8.21 9.15
C LEU A 67 -0.44 -9.37 10.03
N GLN A 68 0.50 -10.15 10.58
CA GLN A 68 0.14 -11.28 11.45
C GLN A 68 -0.59 -10.85 12.72
N SER A 69 -0.35 -9.63 13.21
CA SER A 69 -1.06 -9.10 14.37
C SER A 69 -2.44 -8.53 14.03
N LEU A 70 -2.62 -8.08 12.78
CA LEU A 70 -3.85 -7.45 12.27
C LEU A 70 -4.84 -8.48 11.68
N MET A 71 -4.35 -9.66 11.29
CA MET A 71 -5.15 -10.73 10.68
C MET A 71 -5.61 -11.81 11.67
N ARG A 72 -5.45 -11.59 12.98
CA ARG A 72 -6.04 -12.42 14.03
C ARG A 72 -7.47 -12.00 14.33
#